data_AF-A0A843AKU0-F1
#
_entry.id   AF-A0A843AKU0-F1
#
_cell.length_a   1.000
_cell.length_b   1.000
_cell.length_c   1.000
_cell.angle_alpha   90.00
_cell.angle_beta   90.00
_cell.angle_gamma   90.00
#
_symmetry.space_group_name_H-M   'P 1'
#
loop_
_entity.id
_entity.type
_entity.pdbx_description
1 polymer ?
#
loop_
_entity_poly.entity_id
_entity_poly.type
_entity_poly.pdbx_seq_one_letter_code
_entity_poly.pdbx_strand_id
1 'polypeptide(L)'
;MKSRTLDEINDKIENRTANVFTAQELKDLIRNENAPKFEDVDVVTTGTCGIMSGTAAIFHLDIFEPGIFKRAKNIYLNGVPGFTGPCPNEWLGSIDTIVYGTSHSKIDPDYGGGFLFKDIIEGNEIDIEVESNDGKKFFSNITIENIPRAEMIGTRMAFKNYTAFINPSNNQVSSIFNAIPMEGNFKSFSFSGCGDINPLQNDPNMNIIKKGSKVLLNGSEGLVLGNGTRSSINKPNLMLSADMCQMSTDYFGGFKTAEGPEIFDSVALSIPVLNENILNNLMVINKDINLPIADIQGRHLPLSETNYSNVWDGYDERPQFNENKCVNCNDCLVEERCPTFAYSNEKGNKKLDTEKCFGCGMCSYSCISGAFEMNTGLVSIRIDENDYDIPIACRQSDIRRAKSLTNKLKKMIENREFKI
;
A
#
# COMPACT_ATOMS: atom_id res chain seq x y z
N MET A 1 17.55 -21.65 25.52
CA MET A 1 16.41 -20.96 24.89
C MET A 1 15.37 -21.99 24.54
N LYS A 2 14.10 -21.69 24.77
CA LYS A 2 12.99 -22.56 24.40
C LYS A 2 12.75 -22.51 22.89
N SER A 3 12.29 -23.61 22.33
CA SER A 3 12.02 -23.76 20.89
C SER A 3 10.90 -24.75 20.64
N ARG A 4 10.25 -24.61 19.48
CA ARG A 4 9.27 -25.54 18.92
C ARG A 4 9.36 -25.55 17.40
N THR A 5 8.84 -26.59 16.76
CA THR A 5 8.85 -26.75 15.30
C THR A 5 7.64 -26.09 14.65
N LEU A 6 7.71 -25.91 13.33
CA LEU A 6 6.56 -25.45 12.56
C LEU A 6 5.44 -26.50 12.56
N ASP A 7 5.78 -27.79 12.55
CA ASP A 7 4.82 -28.90 12.60
C ASP A 7 4.03 -28.88 13.90
N GLU A 8 4.68 -28.63 15.04
CA GLU A 8 3.98 -28.50 16.33
C GLU A 8 2.99 -27.33 16.34
N ILE A 9 3.31 -26.21 15.68
CA ILE A 9 2.37 -25.08 15.54
C ILE A 9 1.23 -25.45 14.59
N ASN A 10 1.52 -26.11 13.48
CA ASN A 10 0.51 -26.56 12.53
C ASN A 10 -0.46 -27.55 13.18
N ASP A 11 0.03 -28.48 14.00
CA ASP A 11 -0.83 -29.39 14.77
C ASP A 11 -1.75 -28.63 15.72
N LYS A 12 -1.27 -27.56 16.37
CA LYS A 12 -2.12 -26.70 17.20
C LYS A 12 -3.17 -25.94 16.37
N ILE A 13 -2.83 -25.48 15.17
CA ILE A 13 -3.77 -24.81 14.26
C ILE A 13 -4.87 -25.79 13.83
N GLU A 14 -4.49 -26.99 13.40
CA GLU A 14 -5.43 -28.04 13.02
C GLU A 14 -6.40 -28.40 14.16
N ASN A 15 -5.87 -28.50 15.39
CA ASN A 15 -6.63 -28.80 16.59
C ASN A 15 -7.36 -27.59 17.21
N ARG A 16 -7.28 -26.38 16.62
CA ARG A 16 -7.86 -25.13 17.15
C ARG A 16 -7.40 -24.77 18.57
N THR A 17 -6.15 -25.09 18.89
CA THR A 17 -5.51 -24.79 20.17
C THR A 17 -4.35 -23.80 20.04
N ALA A 18 -4.05 -23.34 18.82
CA ALA A 18 -3.03 -22.33 18.57
C ALA A 18 -3.48 -20.95 19.05
N ASN A 19 -2.59 -20.26 19.76
CA ASN A 19 -2.79 -18.87 20.17
C ASN A 19 -2.27 -17.93 19.09
N VAL A 20 -3.16 -17.45 18.22
CA VAL A 20 -2.82 -16.53 17.13
C VAL A 20 -3.09 -15.09 17.55
N PHE A 21 -2.10 -14.22 17.41
CA PHE A 21 -2.21 -12.79 17.69
C PHE A 21 -2.03 -11.99 16.40
N THR A 22 -2.71 -10.86 16.29
CA THR A 22 -2.24 -9.80 15.39
C THR A 22 -1.08 -9.05 16.02
N ALA A 23 -0.22 -8.45 15.20
CA ALA A 23 0.85 -7.59 15.70
C ALA A 23 0.28 -6.47 16.59
N GLN A 24 -0.87 -5.89 16.23
CA GLN A 24 -1.55 -4.88 17.04
C GLN A 24 -1.93 -5.40 18.43
N GLU A 25 -2.61 -6.55 18.52
CA GLU A 25 -2.99 -7.16 19.80
C GLU A 25 -1.75 -7.41 20.67
N LEU A 26 -0.66 -7.90 20.07
CA LEU A 26 0.59 -8.10 20.79
C LEU A 26 1.18 -6.77 21.28
N LYS A 27 1.18 -5.71 20.47
CA LYS A 27 1.70 -4.39 20.88
C LYS A 27 0.89 -3.79 22.01
N ASP A 28 -0.43 -3.98 22.00
CA ASP A 28 -1.30 -3.48 23.05
C ASP A 28 -1.06 -4.20 24.39
N LEU A 29 -0.76 -5.50 24.36
CA LEU A 29 -0.31 -6.22 25.56
C LEU A 29 1.02 -5.67 26.11
N ILE A 30 1.99 -5.38 25.23
CA ILE A 30 3.29 -4.81 25.61
C ILE A 30 3.12 -3.42 26.23
N ARG A 31 2.33 -2.53 25.59
CA ARG A 31 2.07 -1.16 26.08
C ARG A 31 1.38 -1.15 27.45
N ASN A 32 0.56 -2.17 27.72
CA ASN A 32 -0.15 -2.33 29.00
C ASN A 32 0.63 -3.17 30.03
N GLU A 33 1.96 -3.32 29.86
CA GLU A 33 2.86 -4.05 30.78
C GLU A 33 2.47 -5.54 31.00
N ASN A 34 1.77 -6.14 30.03
CA ASN A 34 1.27 -7.52 30.06
C ASN A 34 1.86 -8.35 28.91
N ALA A 35 3.15 -8.17 28.60
CA ALA A 35 3.80 -8.87 27.50
C ALA A 35 3.74 -10.41 27.68
N PRO A 36 3.28 -11.17 26.68
CA PRO A 36 3.14 -12.62 26.78
C PRO A 36 4.51 -13.32 26.79
N LYS A 37 4.54 -14.54 27.34
CA LYS A 37 5.73 -15.41 27.30
C LYS A 37 5.73 -16.24 26.01
N PHE A 38 6.86 -16.92 25.76
CA PHE A 38 7.04 -17.79 24.60
C PHE A 38 5.95 -18.86 24.47
N GLU A 39 5.49 -19.43 25.59
CA GLU A 39 4.46 -20.46 25.60
C GLU A 39 3.08 -19.95 25.18
N ASP A 40 2.84 -18.65 25.35
CA ASP A 40 1.51 -18.06 25.20
C ASP A 40 1.21 -17.69 23.74
N VAL A 41 2.22 -17.61 22.87
CA VAL A 41 2.08 -17.11 21.50
C VAL A 41 2.47 -18.19 20.49
N ASP A 42 1.48 -18.71 19.77
CA ASP A 42 1.47 -19.44 18.49
C ASP A 42 2.19 -18.77 17.31
N VAL A 43 1.49 -17.76 16.82
CA VAL A 43 1.72 -17.12 15.54
C VAL A 43 1.35 -15.66 15.70
N VAL A 44 2.12 -14.77 15.07
CA VAL A 44 1.78 -13.36 14.98
C VAL A 44 1.53 -12.97 13.53
N THR A 45 0.36 -12.43 13.22
CA THR A 45 0.07 -11.87 11.89
C THR A 45 0.45 -10.40 11.84
N THR A 46 1.33 -10.06 10.91
CA THR A 46 1.90 -8.73 10.68
C THR A 46 1.42 -8.17 9.35
N GLY A 47 1.46 -6.86 9.17
CA GLY A 47 0.98 -6.25 7.94
C GLY A 47 1.39 -4.81 7.75
N THR A 48 1.33 -4.37 6.49
CA THR A 48 1.65 -3.00 6.09
C THR A 48 0.82 -2.64 4.86
N CYS A 49 0.47 -1.36 4.73
CA CYS A 49 -0.17 -0.79 3.55
C CYS A 49 0.49 0.54 3.24
N GLY A 50 0.84 0.78 1.98
CA GLY A 50 1.50 2.01 1.56
C GLY A 50 1.65 2.11 0.06
N ILE A 51 2.18 3.24 -0.39
CA ILE A 51 2.53 3.45 -1.80
C ILE A 51 3.69 2.51 -2.15
N MET A 52 3.44 1.56 -3.05
CA MET A 52 4.41 0.53 -3.46
C MET A 52 4.53 0.50 -4.98
N SER A 53 5.13 1.55 -5.56
CA SER A 53 5.29 1.76 -7.00
C SER A 53 5.96 0.60 -7.78
N GLY A 54 6.62 -0.32 -7.09
CA GLY A 54 7.26 -1.50 -7.71
C GLY A 54 6.27 -2.58 -8.16
N THR A 55 5.05 -2.23 -8.56
CA THR A 55 3.94 -3.17 -8.83
C THR A 55 3.58 -3.19 -10.31
N ALA A 56 3.34 -4.40 -10.83
CA ALA A 56 2.83 -4.64 -12.18
C ALA A 56 1.80 -5.76 -12.15
N ALA A 57 0.95 -5.82 -13.18
CA ALA A 57 0.03 -6.92 -13.40
C ALA A 57 0.25 -7.51 -14.80
N ILE A 58 0.23 -8.84 -14.86
CA ILE A 58 0.36 -9.64 -16.08
C ILE A 58 -1.03 -10.20 -16.37
N PHE A 59 -1.58 -9.84 -17.52
CA PHE A 59 -2.92 -10.21 -17.95
C PHE A 59 -2.89 -11.12 -19.17
N HIS A 60 -3.83 -12.05 -19.22
CA HIS A 60 -4.35 -12.63 -20.45
C HIS A 60 -5.75 -12.03 -20.68
N LEU A 61 -5.95 -11.39 -21.82
CA LEU A 61 -7.18 -10.68 -22.15
C LEU A 61 -7.86 -11.29 -23.38
N ASP A 62 -9.13 -11.64 -23.28
CA ASP A 62 -9.97 -12.07 -24.39
C ASP A 62 -10.79 -10.89 -24.91
N ILE A 63 -10.30 -10.22 -25.97
CA ILE A 63 -10.76 -8.87 -26.35
C ILE A 63 -11.58 -8.87 -27.64
N PHE A 64 -11.16 -9.67 -28.63
CA PHE A 64 -11.75 -9.71 -29.97
C PHE A 64 -11.94 -11.15 -30.44
N GLU A 65 -12.79 -11.33 -31.44
CA GLU A 65 -12.87 -12.60 -32.19
C GLU A 65 -11.54 -12.88 -32.93
N PRO A 66 -11.15 -14.16 -33.08
CA PRO A 66 -10.00 -14.54 -33.89
C PRO A 66 -10.09 -14.00 -35.32
N GLY A 67 -8.95 -13.55 -35.87
CA GLY A 67 -8.85 -13.05 -37.26
C GLY A 67 -9.04 -11.53 -37.44
N ILE A 68 -9.44 -10.78 -36.41
CA ILE A 68 -9.66 -9.32 -36.51
C ILE A 68 -8.37 -8.55 -36.81
N PHE A 69 -7.26 -8.93 -36.13
CA PHE A 69 -5.94 -8.36 -36.39
C PHE A 69 -4.87 -9.45 -36.32
N LYS A 70 -3.77 -9.27 -37.06
CA LYS A 70 -2.67 -10.24 -37.05
C LYS A 70 -1.93 -10.22 -35.73
N ARG A 71 -1.44 -9.07 -35.28
CA ARG A 71 -0.61 -8.95 -34.08
C ARG A 71 -0.78 -7.57 -33.47
N ALA A 72 -0.96 -7.51 -32.14
CA ALA A 72 -1.01 -6.25 -31.42
C ALA A 72 0.42 -5.71 -31.21
N LYS A 73 0.58 -4.41 -31.44
CA LYS A 73 1.82 -3.66 -31.22
C LYS A 73 1.73 -2.83 -29.95
N ASN A 74 0.63 -2.10 -29.78
CA ASN A 74 0.32 -1.31 -28.59
C ASN A 74 -1.07 -1.70 -28.08
N ILE A 75 -1.25 -1.64 -26.76
CA ILE A 75 -2.54 -1.79 -26.09
C ILE A 75 -2.69 -0.71 -25.01
N TYR A 76 -3.89 -0.18 -24.87
CA TYR A 76 -4.26 0.76 -23.82
C TYR A 76 -5.55 0.30 -23.14
N LEU A 77 -5.60 0.40 -21.81
CA LEU A 77 -6.74 0.07 -20.96
C LEU A 77 -7.17 1.33 -20.21
N ASN A 78 -8.34 1.91 -20.49
CA ASN A 78 -8.73 3.26 -20.05
C ASN A 78 -7.63 4.30 -20.34
N GLY A 79 -6.94 4.15 -21.47
CA GLY A 79 -5.80 4.98 -21.87
C GLY A 79 -4.46 4.68 -21.16
N VAL A 80 -4.42 3.78 -20.18
CA VAL A 80 -3.20 3.32 -19.50
C VAL A 80 -2.46 2.33 -20.41
N PRO A 81 -1.18 2.56 -20.74
CA PRO A 81 -0.42 1.69 -21.65
C PRO A 81 -0.08 0.33 -21.03
N GLY A 82 -0.24 -0.72 -21.82
CA GLY A 82 0.27 -2.06 -21.56
C GLY A 82 1.37 -2.47 -22.54
N PHE A 83 2.32 -3.27 -22.07
CA PHE A 83 3.33 -3.91 -22.90
C PHE A 83 2.75 -5.20 -23.47
N THR A 84 2.58 -5.28 -24.79
CA THR A 84 2.06 -6.49 -25.46
C THR A 84 3.06 -7.65 -25.40
N GLY A 85 2.56 -8.86 -25.19
CA GLY A 85 3.35 -10.06 -24.95
C GLY A 85 3.39 -10.43 -23.45
N PRO A 86 4.22 -11.41 -23.06
CA PRO A 86 5.33 -11.98 -23.82
C PRO A 86 4.91 -13.03 -24.86
N CYS A 87 3.72 -13.61 -24.76
CA CYS A 87 3.29 -14.65 -25.70
C CYS A 87 2.89 -14.07 -27.06
N PRO A 88 3.19 -14.75 -28.18
CA PRO A 88 2.72 -14.34 -29.50
C PRO A 88 1.19 -14.38 -29.59
N ASN A 89 0.58 -13.32 -30.12
CA ASN A 89 -0.87 -13.18 -30.29
C ASN A 89 -1.28 -13.17 -31.77
N GLU A 90 -0.74 -14.08 -32.57
CA GLU A 90 -0.99 -14.10 -34.01
C GLU A 90 -2.42 -14.56 -34.35
N TRP A 91 -3.29 -13.64 -34.79
CA TRP A 91 -4.69 -13.86 -35.18
C TRP A 91 -5.62 -14.40 -34.08
N LEU A 92 -5.18 -14.41 -32.82
CA LEU A 92 -5.92 -15.04 -31.73
C LEU A 92 -7.12 -14.21 -31.24
N GLY A 93 -7.08 -12.89 -31.39
CA GLY A 93 -8.07 -11.99 -30.78
C GLY A 93 -7.87 -11.77 -29.27
N SER A 94 -7.11 -12.65 -28.60
CA SER A 94 -6.62 -12.46 -27.24
C SER A 94 -5.21 -11.88 -27.18
N ILE A 95 -4.86 -11.24 -26.07
CA ILE A 95 -3.60 -10.53 -25.87
C ILE A 95 -3.06 -10.78 -24.47
N ASP A 96 -1.82 -11.26 -24.39
CA ASP A 96 -1.03 -11.15 -23.16
C ASP A 96 -0.47 -9.74 -23.04
N THR A 97 -0.59 -9.14 -21.86
CA THR A 97 0.00 -7.82 -21.61
C THR A 97 0.48 -7.63 -20.18
N ILE A 98 1.54 -6.85 -20.01
CA ILE A 98 2.04 -6.40 -18.71
C ILE A 98 1.72 -4.91 -18.56
N VAL A 99 1.04 -4.54 -17.48
CA VAL A 99 0.72 -3.15 -17.15
C VAL A 99 1.42 -2.79 -15.83
N TYR A 100 2.01 -1.59 -15.75
CA TYR A 100 2.62 -1.12 -14.51
C TYR A 100 1.60 -0.33 -13.67
N GLY A 101 1.64 -0.50 -12.36
CA GLY A 101 0.80 0.24 -11.42
C GLY A 101 1.07 1.75 -11.43
N THR A 102 2.25 2.14 -11.92
CA THR A 102 2.70 3.53 -12.08
C THR A 102 2.47 4.08 -13.49
N SER A 103 1.86 3.31 -14.40
CA SER A 103 1.55 3.82 -15.74
C SER A 103 0.44 4.87 -15.64
N HIS A 104 0.56 5.96 -16.38
CA HIS A 104 -0.46 7.00 -16.42
C HIS A 104 -1.35 6.82 -17.64
N SER A 105 -2.63 7.19 -17.52
CA SER A 105 -3.51 7.27 -18.68
C SER A 105 -3.11 8.43 -19.57
N LYS A 106 -3.21 8.21 -20.89
CA LYS A 106 -3.07 9.29 -21.89
C LYS A 106 -4.32 10.17 -22.01
N ILE A 107 -5.42 9.79 -21.35
CA ILE A 107 -6.73 10.44 -21.44
C ILE A 107 -6.98 11.30 -20.20
N ASP A 108 -6.69 10.75 -19.01
CA ASP A 108 -6.87 11.42 -17.73
C ASP A 108 -5.53 11.45 -16.95
N PRO A 109 -4.95 12.63 -16.67
CA PRO A 109 -3.68 12.74 -15.96
C PRO A 109 -3.73 12.26 -14.51
N ASP A 110 -4.92 12.18 -13.90
CA ASP A 110 -5.09 11.74 -12.51
C ASP A 110 -5.43 10.24 -12.40
N TYR A 111 -5.59 9.55 -13.53
CA TYR A 111 -5.88 8.11 -13.61
C TYR A 111 -4.67 7.30 -14.09
N GLY A 112 -4.42 6.16 -13.47
CA GLY A 112 -3.25 5.34 -13.74
C GLY A 112 -3.42 3.87 -13.38
N GLY A 113 -2.33 3.11 -13.41
CA GLY A 113 -2.34 1.66 -13.24
C GLY A 113 -2.99 1.20 -11.92
N GLY A 114 -2.72 1.87 -10.80
CA GLY A 114 -3.36 1.56 -9.52
C GLY A 114 -4.89 1.73 -9.54
N PHE A 115 -5.40 2.75 -10.23
CA PHE A 115 -6.84 2.97 -10.40
C PHE A 115 -7.43 1.92 -11.35
N LEU A 116 -6.78 1.69 -12.49
CA LEU A 116 -7.17 0.65 -13.45
C LEU A 116 -7.29 -0.72 -12.82
N PHE A 117 -6.32 -1.13 -12.01
CA PHE A 117 -6.35 -2.44 -11.38
C PHE A 117 -7.52 -2.57 -10.41
N LYS A 118 -7.85 -1.49 -9.70
CA LYS A 118 -9.02 -1.48 -8.80
C LYS A 118 -10.32 -1.58 -9.60
N ASP A 119 -10.46 -0.79 -10.67
CA ASP A 119 -11.65 -0.77 -11.52
C ASP A 119 -11.92 -2.14 -12.16
N ILE A 120 -10.87 -2.83 -12.62
CA ILE A 120 -10.98 -4.20 -13.11
C ILE A 120 -11.59 -5.13 -12.05
N ILE A 121 -11.08 -5.08 -10.80
CA ILE A 121 -11.57 -5.97 -9.72
C ILE A 121 -12.94 -5.57 -9.20
N GLU A 122 -13.32 -4.29 -9.29
CA GLU A 122 -14.68 -3.82 -9.04
C GLU A 122 -15.69 -4.31 -10.10
N GLY A 123 -15.21 -4.84 -11.23
CA GLY A 123 -16.05 -5.28 -12.35
C GLY A 123 -16.50 -4.14 -13.24
N ASN A 124 -15.82 -2.98 -13.17
CA ASN A 124 -16.11 -1.85 -14.04
C ASN A 124 -15.74 -2.18 -15.50
N GLU A 125 -16.45 -1.55 -16.43
CA GLU A 125 -16.13 -1.65 -17.86
C GLU A 125 -14.83 -0.89 -18.16
N ILE A 126 -13.93 -1.52 -18.91
CA ILE A 126 -12.62 -0.99 -19.28
C ILE A 126 -12.57 -0.83 -20.80
N ASP A 127 -12.33 0.40 -21.26
CA ASP A 127 -12.13 0.73 -22.66
C ASP A 127 -10.76 0.21 -23.14
N ILE A 128 -10.75 -0.55 -24.22
CA ILE A 128 -9.55 -1.11 -24.84
C ILE A 128 -9.28 -0.45 -26.18
N GLU A 129 -8.07 0.07 -26.36
CA GLU A 129 -7.53 0.47 -27.67
C GLU A 129 -6.33 -0.42 -28.02
N VAL A 130 -6.41 -1.10 -29.16
CA VAL A 130 -5.30 -1.90 -29.72
C VAL A 130 -4.83 -1.28 -31.03
N GLU A 131 -3.52 -1.06 -31.17
CA GLU A 131 -2.87 -0.73 -32.43
C GLU A 131 -2.14 -1.97 -32.96
N SER A 132 -2.44 -2.38 -34.19
CA SER A 132 -1.77 -3.50 -34.86
C SER A 132 -0.44 -3.08 -35.50
N ASN A 133 0.37 -4.05 -35.91
CA ASN A 133 1.65 -3.78 -36.59
C ASN A 133 1.54 -2.98 -37.90
N ASP A 134 0.40 -3.07 -38.61
CA ASP A 134 0.12 -2.27 -39.81
C ASP A 134 -0.50 -0.89 -39.49
N GLY A 135 -0.52 -0.49 -38.21
CA GLY A 135 -0.94 0.83 -37.75
C GLY A 135 -2.45 1.04 -37.66
N LYS A 136 -3.26 0.00 -37.85
CA LYS A 136 -4.71 0.08 -37.68
C LYS A 136 -5.08 0.05 -36.20
N LYS A 137 -6.15 0.76 -35.85
CA LYS A 137 -6.68 0.83 -34.50
C LYS A 137 -7.98 0.04 -34.38
N PHE A 138 -8.11 -0.68 -33.27
CA PHE A 138 -9.28 -1.48 -32.92
C PHE A 138 -9.71 -1.09 -31.50
N PHE A 139 -11.03 -1.07 -31.28
CA PHE A 139 -11.62 -0.66 -30.02
C PHE A 139 -12.59 -1.73 -29.53
N SER A 140 -12.58 -1.99 -28.24
CA SER A 140 -13.48 -2.93 -27.55
C SER A 140 -13.67 -2.47 -26.11
N ASN A 141 -14.62 -3.06 -25.41
CA ASN A 141 -14.81 -2.89 -23.99
C ASN A 141 -14.71 -4.26 -23.32
N ILE A 142 -14.06 -4.33 -22.17
CA ILE A 142 -13.92 -5.57 -21.40
C ILE A 142 -14.35 -5.37 -19.95
N THR A 143 -14.71 -6.46 -19.29
CA THR A 143 -14.86 -6.53 -17.83
C THR A 143 -13.91 -7.60 -17.29
N ILE A 144 -13.93 -7.84 -15.97
CA ILE A 144 -13.17 -8.94 -15.37
C ILE A 144 -13.49 -10.31 -15.97
N GLU A 145 -14.70 -10.50 -16.52
CA GLU A 145 -15.11 -11.76 -17.17
C GLU A 145 -14.28 -12.07 -18.42
N ASN A 146 -13.69 -11.05 -19.05
CA ASN A 146 -12.80 -11.16 -20.22
C ASN A 146 -11.33 -11.36 -19.84
N ILE A 147 -11.02 -11.59 -18.56
CA ILE A 147 -9.65 -11.72 -18.06
C ILE A 147 -9.47 -13.12 -17.45
N PRO A 148 -9.23 -14.17 -18.27
CA PRO A 148 -9.05 -15.52 -17.76
C PRO A 148 -7.88 -15.66 -16.78
N ARG A 149 -6.87 -14.79 -16.89
CA ARG A 149 -5.71 -14.77 -15.99
C ARG A 149 -5.26 -13.35 -15.70
N ALA A 150 -5.09 -13.04 -14.43
CA ALA A 150 -4.40 -11.84 -13.96
C ALA A 150 -3.47 -12.21 -12.79
N GLU A 151 -2.18 -11.91 -12.91
CA GLU A 151 -1.18 -12.13 -11.87
C GLU A 151 -0.54 -10.78 -11.51
N MET A 152 -0.63 -10.38 -10.25
CA MET A 152 0.09 -9.19 -9.77
C MET A 152 1.49 -9.60 -9.30
N ILE A 153 2.50 -8.82 -9.71
CA ILE A 153 3.88 -8.98 -9.30
C ILE A 153 4.40 -7.68 -8.67
N GLY A 154 4.85 -7.80 -7.42
CA GLY A 154 5.54 -6.75 -6.69
C GLY A 154 7.05 -6.99 -6.73
N THR A 155 7.80 -6.14 -7.42
CA THR A 155 9.26 -6.21 -7.47
C THR A 155 9.93 -5.59 -6.24
N ARG A 156 9.19 -4.78 -5.46
CA ARG A 156 9.72 -4.07 -4.29
C ARG A 156 8.57 -3.66 -3.34
N MET A 157 8.24 -4.53 -2.39
CA MET A 157 7.12 -4.37 -1.45
C MET A 157 7.53 -4.59 0.00
N ALA A 158 6.64 -4.27 0.95
CA ALA A 158 6.81 -4.51 2.38
C ALA A 158 8.16 -4.01 2.93
N PHE A 159 8.48 -2.74 2.67
CA PHE A 159 9.71 -2.11 3.14
C PHE A 159 9.81 -2.18 4.66
N LYS A 160 10.97 -2.61 5.19
CA LYS A 160 11.25 -2.50 6.64
C LYS A 160 11.30 -1.04 7.07
N ASN A 161 12.19 -0.28 6.43
CA ASN A 161 12.49 1.09 6.79
C ASN A 161 12.13 2.03 5.64
N TYR A 162 11.68 3.24 5.98
CA TYR A 162 11.44 4.31 5.03
C TYR A 162 12.10 5.61 5.50
N THR A 163 12.01 6.65 4.67
CA THR A 163 12.50 7.98 4.97
C THR A 163 11.32 8.94 4.93
N ALA A 164 11.16 9.74 5.96
CA ALA A 164 10.25 10.86 5.93
C ALA A 164 10.86 12.04 5.18
N PHE A 165 10.01 12.86 4.59
CA PHE A 165 10.43 13.98 3.77
C PHE A 165 9.88 15.29 4.31
N ILE A 166 10.72 16.30 4.23
CA ILE A 166 10.43 17.71 4.48
C ILE A 166 10.96 18.54 3.31
N ASN A 167 10.55 19.80 3.22
CA ASN A 167 11.08 20.73 2.23
C ASN A 167 11.69 21.96 2.92
N PRO A 168 13.03 22.00 3.10
CA PRO A 168 13.73 23.14 3.70
C PRO A 168 13.88 24.32 2.73
N SER A 169 13.71 24.12 1.43
CA SER A 169 13.89 25.17 0.42
C SER A 169 12.75 26.19 0.47
N ASN A 170 12.92 27.34 -0.18
CA ASN A 170 11.84 28.34 -0.30
C ASN A 170 10.78 27.97 -1.36
N ASN A 171 11.11 27.06 -2.28
CA ASN A 171 10.28 26.74 -3.43
C ASN A 171 9.42 25.51 -3.16
N GLN A 172 8.28 25.40 -3.86
CA GLN A 172 7.53 24.14 -3.87
C GLN A 172 8.30 23.07 -4.64
N VAL A 173 8.19 21.82 -4.17
CA VAL A 173 8.82 20.66 -4.82
C VAL A 173 7.77 19.58 -5.04
N SER A 174 7.55 19.23 -6.30
CA SER A 174 6.71 18.10 -6.67
C SER A 174 7.48 16.79 -6.53
N SER A 175 6.80 15.77 -5.98
CA SER A 175 7.33 14.45 -5.81
C SER A 175 6.22 13.42 -5.59
N ILE A 176 6.49 12.17 -5.94
CA ILE A 176 5.64 11.02 -5.60
C ILE A 176 5.49 10.82 -4.09
N PHE A 177 6.31 11.47 -3.25
CA PHE A 177 6.25 11.33 -1.80
C PHE A 177 5.20 12.20 -1.12
N ASN A 178 4.38 12.94 -1.89
CA ASN A 178 3.30 13.75 -1.33
C ASN A 178 2.13 13.84 -2.33
N ALA A 179 0.91 14.00 -1.83
CA ALA A 179 -0.28 14.10 -2.69
C ALA A 179 -0.29 15.37 -3.57
N ILE A 180 0.35 16.44 -3.09
CA ILE A 180 0.49 17.75 -3.76
C ILE A 180 1.94 18.23 -3.69
N PRO A 181 2.38 19.23 -4.46
CA PRO A 181 3.72 19.79 -4.31
C PRO A 181 3.98 20.21 -2.85
N MET A 182 5.09 19.77 -2.28
CA MET A 182 5.45 20.08 -0.89
C MET A 182 5.84 21.55 -0.79
N GLU A 183 5.15 22.31 0.05
CA GLU A 183 5.50 23.70 0.32
C GLU A 183 6.86 23.82 1.01
N GLY A 184 7.62 24.84 0.59
CA GLY A 184 8.90 25.19 1.19
C GLY A 184 8.78 25.74 2.61
N ASN A 185 9.94 26.01 3.22
CA ASN A 185 10.07 26.53 4.58
C ASN A 185 9.48 25.60 5.65
N PHE A 186 9.72 24.29 5.55
CA PHE A 186 9.34 23.32 6.58
C PHE A 186 7.84 23.28 6.90
N LYS A 187 6.98 23.53 5.89
CA LYS A 187 5.53 23.59 6.10
C LYS A 187 4.82 22.24 6.05
N SER A 188 5.49 21.22 5.55
CA SER A 188 4.88 19.90 5.37
C SER A 188 5.86 18.78 5.70
N PHE A 189 5.35 17.79 6.41
CA PHE A 189 6.00 16.51 6.67
C PHE A 189 5.20 15.42 5.99
N SER A 190 5.91 14.53 5.27
CA SER A 190 5.33 13.33 4.68
C SER A 190 6.13 12.10 5.06
N PHE A 191 5.46 10.98 5.30
CA PHE A 191 6.14 9.73 5.63
C PHE A 191 5.36 8.51 5.11
N SER A 192 6.05 7.38 5.08
CA SER A 192 5.50 6.07 4.77
C SER A 192 5.95 5.05 5.81
N GLY A 193 5.14 4.01 6.01
CA GLY A 193 5.35 2.88 6.90
C GLY A 193 4.25 2.74 7.95
N CYS A 194 3.94 1.49 8.29
CA CYS A 194 2.96 1.13 9.33
C CYS A 194 3.61 0.84 10.70
N GLY A 195 4.84 1.31 10.92
CA GLY A 195 5.53 1.19 12.21
C GLY A 195 5.64 -0.25 12.70
N ASP A 196 5.27 -0.47 13.95
CA ASP A 196 5.47 -1.71 14.69
C ASP A 196 4.61 -2.91 14.26
N ILE A 197 3.64 -2.72 13.37
CA ILE A 197 2.91 -3.84 12.76
C ILE A 197 3.54 -4.34 11.45
N ASN A 198 4.52 -3.63 10.90
CA ASN A 198 5.16 -3.99 9.64
C ASN A 198 5.85 -5.37 9.71
N PRO A 199 5.70 -6.25 8.69
CA PRO A 199 6.28 -7.60 8.73
C PRO A 199 7.78 -7.65 8.93
N LEU A 200 8.54 -6.81 8.22
CA LEU A 200 10.00 -6.82 8.29
C LEU A 200 10.55 -6.04 9.49
N GLN A 201 9.74 -5.24 10.17
CA GLN A 201 10.10 -4.74 11.51
C GLN A 201 9.99 -5.84 12.57
N ASN A 202 9.04 -6.76 12.41
CA ASN A 202 8.80 -7.89 13.31
C ASN A 202 9.67 -9.12 13.00
N ASP A 203 10.23 -9.22 11.78
CA ASP A 203 11.26 -10.19 11.42
C ASP A 203 12.49 -9.49 10.79
N PRO A 204 13.22 -8.68 11.58
CA PRO A 204 14.25 -7.76 11.07
C PRO A 204 15.44 -8.44 10.41
N ASN A 205 15.65 -9.72 10.71
CA ASN A 205 16.74 -10.56 10.18
C ASN A 205 16.22 -11.60 9.17
N MET A 206 14.94 -11.55 8.79
CA MET A 206 14.31 -12.50 7.87
C MET A 206 14.51 -13.96 8.29
N ASN A 207 14.38 -14.25 9.58
CA ASN A 207 14.52 -15.58 10.15
C ASN A 207 13.39 -16.51 9.71
N ILE A 208 12.21 -15.94 9.47
CA ILE A 208 10.95 -16.62 9.14
C ILE A 208 10.48 -16.26 7.73
N ILE A 209 10.40 -14.96 7.40
CA ILE A 209 9.91 -14.49 6.10
C ILE A 209 11.00 -14.69 5.05
N LYS A 210 10.81 -15.68 4.17
CA LYS A 210 11.79 -16.11 3.16
C LYS A 210 11.11 -16.41 1.83
N LYS A 211 11.90 -16.70 0.80
CA LYS A 211 11.39 -17.24 -0.46
C LYS A 211 10.55 -18.48 -0.20
N GLY A 212 9.34 -18.51 -0.77
CA GLY A 212 8.37 -19.59 -0.59
C GLY A 212 7.42 -19.40 0.59
N SER A 213 7.65 -18.42 1.47
CA SER A 213 6.65 -18.05 2.49
C SER A 213 5.35 -17.63 1.81
N LYS A 214 4.22 -18.11 2.34
CA LYS A 214 2.91 -17.61 1.90
C LYS A 214 2.70 -16.18 2.38
N VAL A 215 1.97 -15.41 1.60
CA VAL A 215 1.65 -14.00 1.89
C VAL A 215 0.19 -13.74 1.54
N LEU A 216 -0.44 -12.78 2.22
CA LEU A 216 -1.69 -12.20 1.78
C LEU A 216 -1.36 -10.85 1.12
N LEU A 217 -1.33 -10.81 -0.21
CA LEU A 217 -1.09 -9.61 -1.01
C LEU A 217 -2.45 -9.07 -1.49
N ASN A 218 -2.81 -7.88 -1.06
CA ASN A 218 -4.07 -7.22 -1.42
C ASN A 218 -5.31 -8.09 -1.13
N GLY A 219 -5.23 -8.92 -0.09
CA GLY A 219 -6.30 -9.83 0.31
C GLY A 219 -6.33 -11.18 -0.43
N SER A 220 -5.44 -11.39 -1.40
CA SER A 220 -5.26 -12.64 -2.15
C SER A 220 -4.07 -13.45 -1.62
N GLU A 221 -4.21 -14.78 -1.55
CA GLU A 221 -3.08 -15.66 -1.19
C GLU A 221 -2.03 -15.64 -2.31
N GLY A 222 -0.77 -15.45 -1.92
CA GLY A 222 0.36 -15.39 -2.82
C GLY A 222 1.62 -15.96 -2.21
N LEU A 223 2.75 -15.68 -2.86
CA LEU A 223 4.07 -16.16 -2.46
C LEU A 223 5.10 -15.05 -2.39
N VAL A 224 5.99 -15.15 -1.41
CA VAL A 224 7.26 -14.42 -1.40
C VAL A 224 8.20 -15.08 -2.41
N LEU A 225 8.51 -14.36 -3.49
CA LEU A 225 9.44 -14.82 -4.53
C LEU A 225 10.90 -14.69 -4.11
N GLY A 226 11.17 -13.82 -3.12
CA GLY A 226 12.49 -13.58 -2.55
C GLY A 226 12.64 -12.12 -2.12
N ASN A 227 13.88 -11.66 -2.11
CA ASN A 227 14.19 -10.26 -1.86
C ASN A 227 13.79 -9.39 -3.05
N GLY A 228 13.18 -8.24 -2.79
CA GLY A 228 12.84 -7.28 -3.84
C GLY A 228 14.06 -6.53 -4.38
N THR A 229 13.83 -5.76 -5.43
CA THR A 229 14.86 -4.93 -6.06
C THR A 229 15.40 -3.91 -5.05
N ARG A 230 16.73 -3.67 -5.09
CA ARG A 230 17.42 -2.78 -4.13
C ARG A 230 17.33 -3.21 -2.66
N SER A 231 16.86 -4.43 -2.38
CA SER A 231 16.88 -4.99 -1.04
C SER A 231 18.33 -5.19 -0.58
N SER A 232 18.59 -4.88 0.69
CA SER A 232 19.90 -5.09 1.34
C SER A 232 19.67 -5.50 2.79
N ILE A 233 20.71 -5.99 3.46
CA ILE A 233 20.65 -6.40 4.89
C ILE A 233 20.09 -5.27 5.77
N ASN A 234 20.48 -4.02 5.50
CA ASN A 234 20.06 -2.86 6.31
C ASN A 234 18.68 -2.30 5.89
N LYS A 235 18.25 -2.54 4.64
CA LYS A 235 16.99 -2.03 4.08
C LYS A 235 16.26 -3.15 3.32
N PRO A 236 15.84 -4.23 4.01
CA PRO A 236 15.18 -5.35 3.35
C PRO A 236 13.79 -4.95 2.86
N ASN A 237 13.39 -5.58 1.76
CA ASN A 237 12.06 -5.53 1.15
C ASN A 237 11.85 -6.82 0.34
N LEU A 238 10.61 -7.09 -0.04
CA LEU A 238 10.20 -8.37 -0.63
C LEU A 238 9.80 -8.23 -2.10
N MET A 239 10.03 -9.31 -2.85
CA MET A 239 9.40 -9.56 -4.14
C MET A 239 8.22 -10.52 -3.93
N LEU A 240 7.03 -10.16 -4.38
CA LEU A 240 5.78 -10.87 -4.11
C LEU A 240 5.01 -11.16 -5.41
N SER A 241 4.19 -12.21 -5.42
CA SER A 241 3.24 -12.49 -6.50
C SER A 241 1.96 -13.08 -5.94
N ALA A 242 0.81 -12.70 -6.50
CA ALA A 242 -0.48 -13.28 -6.16
C ALA A 242 -1.47 -13.16 -7.33
N ASP A 243 -2.48 -14.03 -7.33
CA ASP A 243 -3.59 -13.96 -8.28
C ASP A 243 -4.40 -12.68 -8.04
N MET A 244 -4.42 -11.81 -9.05
CA MET A 244 -5.07 -10.50 -8.95
C MET A 244 -6.60 -10.63 -8.96
N CYS A 245 -7.16 -11.62 -9.64
CA CYS A 245 -8.62 -11.84 -9.68
C CYS A 245 -9.19 -12.27 -8.31
N GLN A 246 -8.35 -12.73 -7.39
CA GLN A 246 -8.72 -13.08 -6.01
C GLN A 246 -8.45 -11.96 -4.99
N MET A 247 -7.99 -10.79 -5.46
CA MET A 247 -7.75 -9.63 -4.58
C MET A 247 -9.07 -8.99 -4.14
N SER A 248 -9.00 -8.20 -3.08
CA SER A 248 -10.12 -7.39 -2.61
C SER A 248 -9.79 -5.91 -2.76
N THR A 249 -10.75 -5.16 -3.30
CA THR A 249 -10.68 -3.72 -3.57
C THR A 249 -10.51 -2.88 -2.30
N ASP A 250 -10.71 -3.48 -1.13
CA ASP A 250 -10.44 -2.87 0.17
C ASP A 250 -8.94 -2.76 0.47
N TYR A 251 -8.06 -3.44 -0.25
CA TYR A 251 -6.65 -3.58 0.14
C TYR A 251 -5.65 -2.95 -0.83
N PHE A 252 -6.09 -2.43 -1.97
CA PHE A 252 -5.21 -1.78 -2.96
C PHE A 252 -5.98 -0.77 -3.80
N GLY A 253 -5.24 0.06 -4.54
CA GLY A 253 -5.85 1.00 -5.49
C GLY A 253 -4.90 2.13 -5.90
N GLY A 254 -5.46 3.10 -6.60
CA GLY A 254 -4.73 4.28 -7.05
C GLY A 254 -4.58 5.33 -5.95
N PHE A 255 -3.49 6.09 -6.02
CA PHE A 255 -3.22 7.24 -5.16
C PHE A 255 -2.57 8.34 -5.99
N LYS A 256 -3.23 9.49 -6.11
CA LYS A 256 -2.68 10.67 -6.80
C LYS A 256 -1.58 11.32 -5.98
N THR A 257 -0.45 11.57 -6.64
CA THR A 257 0.68 12.33 -6.10
C THR A 257 0.90 13.62 -6.89
N ALA A 258 1.82 14.47 -6.42
CA ALA A 258 2.23 15.66 -7.15
C ALA A 258 2.88 15.36 -8.52
N GLU A 259 3.34 14.13 -8.74
CA GLU A 259 3.98 13.66 -9.97
C GLU A 259 3.07 12.72 -10.78
N GLY A 260 1.80 12.57 -10.39
CA GLY A 260 0.81 11.72 -11.06
C GLY A 260 0.35 10.52 -10.23
N PRO A 261 -0.48 9.65 -10.84
CA PRO A 261 -1.11 8.52 -10.18
C PRO A 261 -0.12 7.38 -9.89
N GLU A 262 -0.14 6.92 -8.65
CA GLU A 262 0.63 5.80 -8.14
C GLU A 262 -0.31 4.69 -7.65
N ILE A 263 0.27 3.58 -7.20
CA ILE A 263 -0.44 2.45 -6.60
C ILE A 263 -0.08 2.29 -5.13
N PHE A 264 -1.10 2.04 -4.31
CA PHE A 264 -0.90 1.50 -2.97
C PHE A 264 -1.29 0.02 -2.92
N ASP A 265 -0.52 -0.74 -2.16
CA ASP A 265 -0.70 -2.16 -1.93
C ASP A 265 -0.70 -2.45 -0.42
N SER A 266 -1.33 -3.55 -0.03
CA SER A 266 -1.31 -4.07 1.34
C SER A 266 -0.72 -5.48 1.37
N VAL A 267 0.13 -5.74 2.35
CA VAL A 267 0.82 -7.03 2.53
C VAL A 267 0.62 -7.49 3.96
N ALA A 268 0.20 -8.74 4.16
CA ALA A 268 0.21 -9.40 5.47
C ALA A 268 0.94 -10.74 5.45
N LEU A 269 1.70 -11.01 6.51
CA LEU A 269 2.55 -12.18 6.67
C LEU A 269 2.41 -12.71 8.10
N SER A 270 2.42 -14.03 8.23
CA SER A 270 2.44 -14.72 9.52
C SER A 270 3.86 -15.03 9.97
N ILE A 271 4.14 -14.80 11.25
CA ILE A 271 5.40 -15.15 11.90
C ILE A 271 5.11 -16.25 12.93
N PRO A 272 5.30 -17.54 12.60
CA PRO A 272 5.35 -18.61 13.59
C PRO A 272 6.47 -18.37 14.61
N VAL A 273 6.13 -18.39 15.90
CA VAL A 273 7.11 -18.14 16.97
C VAL A 273 7.85 -19.44 17.30
N LEU A 274 8.93 -19.73 16.57
CA LEU A 274 9.66 -21.01 16.71
C LEU A 274 10.61 -21.05 17.91
N ASN A 275 11.01 -19.88 18.43
CA ASN A 275 11.91 -19.76 19.59
C ASN A 275 11.79 -18.37 20.23
N GLU A 276 12.41 -18.21 21.40
CA GLU A 276 12.40 -16.96 22.16
C GLU A 276 13.00 -15.77 21.39
N ASN A 277 13.96 -15.99 20.48
CA ASN A 277 14.55 -14.90 19.69
C ASN A 277 13.53 -14.30 18.70
N ILE A 278 12.67 -15.14 18.12
CA ILE A 278 11.57 -14.67 17.26
C ILE A 278 10.58 -13.85 18.07
N LEU A 279 10.20 -14.33 19.27
CA LEU A 279 9.32 -13.57 20.16
C LEU A 279 9.94 -12.21 20.53
N ASN A 280 11.23 -12.17 20.84
CA ASN A 280 11.91 -10.91 21.18
C ASN A 280 11.87 -9.90 20.04
N ASN A 281 12.04 -10.33 18.78
CA ASN A 281 11.90 -9.43 17.63
C ASN A 281 10.46 -8.87 17.50
N LEU A 282 9.47 -9.69 17.82
CA LEU A 282 8.06 -9.32 17.85
C LEU A 282 7.71 -8.33 18.98
N MET A 283 8.62 -8.06 19.91
CA MET A 283 8.40 -7.10 21.00
C MET A 283 8.68 -5.64 20.60
N VAL A 284 9.18 -5.38 19.37
CA VAL A 284 9.43 -4.02 18.87
C VAL A 284 8.17 -3.16 18.94
N ILE A 285 8.29 -1.91 19.40
CA ILE A 285 7.19 -0.93 19.39
C ILE A 285 7.60 0.34 18.65
N ASN A 286 6.61 1.17 18.28
CA ASN A 286 6.81 2.36 17.44
C ASN A 286 7.97 3.29 17.88
N LYS A 287 8.18 3.44 19.20
CA LYS A 287 9.28 4.27 19.73
C LYS A 287 10.69 3.74 19.41
N ASP A 288 10.81 2.43 19.17
CA ASP A 288 12.08 1.74 18.90
C ASP A 288 12.43 1.77 17.39
N ILE A 289 11.50 2.21 16.55
CA ILE A 289 11.65 2.20 15.10
C ILE A 289 12.04 3.59 14.63
N ASN A 290 13.32 3.75 14.28
CA ASN A 290 13.85 5.00 13.76
C ASN A 290 13.21 5.37 12.40
N LEU A 291 12.89 6.65 12.23
CA LEU A 291 12.37 7.25 11.00
C LEU A 291 13.30 8.41 10.59
N PRO A 292 14.27 8.16 9.69
CA PRO A 292 15.12 9.21 9.16
C PRO A 292 14.32 10.27 8.40
N ILE A 293 14.72 11.53 8.54
CA ILE A 293 14.07 12.68 7.90
C ILE A 293 15.05 13.28 6.92
N ALA A 294 14.67 13.39 5.65
CA ALA A 294 15.51 13.97 4.60
C ALA A 294 14.80 15.13 3.89
N ASP A 295 15.60 15.99 3.28
CA ASP A 295 15.11 16.90 2.25
C ASP A 295 14.54 16.10 1.07
N ILE A 296 13.37 16.51 0.58
CA ILE A 296 12.70 15.94 -0.58
C ILE A 296 13.57 15.98 -1.85
N GLN A 297 14.47 16.97 -2.01
CA GLN A 297 15.42 17.01 -3.13
C GLN A 297 16.69 16.21 -2.85
N GLY A 298 17.24 16.32 -1.63
CA GLY A 298 18.45 15.63 -1.18
C GLY A 298 18.30 14.12 -1.07
N ARG A 299 17.19 13.57 -0.55
CA ARG A 299 16.78 12.15 -0.35
C ARG A 299 17.77 11.12 0.24
N HIS A 300 19.09 11.28 0.07
CA HIS A 300 20.13 10.33 0.48
C HIS A 300 20.91 10.77 1.72
N LEU A 301 20.70 12.01 2.17
CA LEU A 301 21.33 12.59 3.36
C LEU A 301 20.22 12.96 4.36
N PRO A 302 20.05 12.18 5.45
CA PRO A 302 19.16 12.57 6.54
C PRO A 302 19.61 13.90 7.14
N LEU A 303 18.67 14.81 7.33
CA LEU A 303 18.85 16.09 8.03
C LEU A 303 18.60 15.95 9.54
N SER A 304 17.72 15.02 9.91
CA SER A 304 17.32 14.73 11.28
C SER A 304 16.73 13.33 11.35
N GLU A 305 16.25 12.93 12.51
CA GLU A 305 15.54 11.67 12.70
C GLU A 305 14.44 11.81 13.75
N THR A 306 13.44 10.93 13.65
CA THR A 306 12.34 10.78 14.62
C THR A 306 12.05 9.29 14.76
N ASN A 307 10.89 8.90 15.30
CA ASN A 307 10.46 7.51 15.33
C ASN A 307 8.99 7.38 14.96
N TYR A 308 8.51 6.15 14.81
CA TYR A 308 7.11 5.93 14.45
C TYR A 308 6.13 6.33 15.55
N SER A 309 6.56 6.45 16.81
CA SER A 309 5.66 6.91 17.89
C SER A 309 5.25 8.36 17.67
N ASN A 310 6.16 9.20 17.17
CA ASN A 310 5.89 10.62 16.89
C ASN A 310 4.98 10.86 15.67
N VAL A 311 4.63 9.82 14.91
CA VAL A 311 3.79 9.96 13.69
C VAL A 311 2.52 9.09 13.70
N TRP A 312 2.42 8.11 14.62
CA TRP A 312 1.23 7.25 14.76
C TRP A 312 0.64 7.20 16.17
N ASP A 313 1.44 7.24 17.23
CA ASP A 313 0.92 7.01 18.58
C ASP A 313 0.10 8.23 19.04
N GLY A 314 -1.16 8.00 19.42
CA GLY A 314 -2.07 9.07 19.87
C GLY A 314 -2.67 9.91 18.75
N TYR A 315 -2.48 9.53 17.48
CA TYR A 315 -3.02 10.24 16.32
C TYR A 315 -4.12 9.45 15.61
N ASP A 316 -5.01 10.17 14.92
CA ASP A 316 -6.16 9.57 14.25
C ASP A 316 -5.73 8.80 12.99
N GLU A 317 -6.38 7.66 12.71
CA GLU A 317 -6.10 6.85 11.51
C GLU A 317 -7.00 7.23 10.31
N ARG A 318 -8.09 7.95 10.58
CA ARG A 318 -9.08 8.39 9.59
C ARG A 318 -9.67 9.74 9.97
N PRO A 319 -10.07 10.56 8.99
CA PRO A 319 -10.79 11.79 9.24
C PRO A 319 -12.27 11.53 9.59
N GLN A 320 -12.86 12.48 10.32
CA GLN A 320 -14.30 12.60 10.49
C GLN A 320 -14.79 13.82 9.70
N PHE A 321 -15.82 13.65 8.87
CA PHE A 321 -16.41 14.75 8.11
C PHE A 321 -17.61 15.34 8.86
N ASN A 322 -17.55 16.65 9.11
CA ASN A 322 -18.60 17.41 9.78
C ASN A 322 -19.21 18.42 8.81
N GLU A 323 -20.36 18.06 8.22
CA GLU A 323 -21.02 18.89 7.22
C GLU A 323 -21.41 20.28 7.75
N ASN A 324 -21.74 20.41 9.04
CA ASN A 324 -22.13 21.70 9.63
C ASN A 324 -20.98 22.73 9.65
N LYS A 325 -19.73 22.27 9.59
CA LYS A 325 -18.53 23.11 9.48
C LYS A 325 -18.16 23.41 8.03
N CYS A 326 -18.80 22.75 7.06
CA CYS A 326 -18.52 22.97 5.64
C CYS A 326 -19.11 24.30 5.17
N VAL A 327 -18.26 25.17 4.61
CA VAL A 327 -18.67 26.50 4.12
C VAL A 327 -19.08 26.52 2.64
N ASN A 328 -19.20 25.34 2.00
CA ASN A 328 -19.55 25.20 0.58
C ASN A 328 -18.65 26.07 -0.34
N CYS A 329 -17.33 25.88 -0.24
CA CYS A 329 -16.38 26.57 -1.12
C CYS A 329 -16.78 26.39 -2.60
N ASN A 330 -16.61 27.45 -3.40
CA ASN A 330 -16.80 27.34 -4.86
C ASN A 330 -15.83 26.32 -5.46
N ASP A 331 -14.55 26.40 -5.05
CA ASP A 331 -13.50 25.45 -5.42
C ASP A 331 -13.06 24.69 -4.15
N CYS A 332 -13.49 23.44 -4.03
CA CYS A 332 -13.21 22.62 -2.86
C CYS A 332 -11.83 21.96 -2.98
N LEU A 333 -10.80 22.54 -2.34
CA LEU A 333 -9.45 21.96 -2.31
C LEU A 333 -9.40 20.53 -1.76
N VAL A 334 -10.35 20.12 -0.92
CA VAL A 334 -10.39 18.76 -0.39
C VAL A 334 -10.76 17.75 -1.48
N GLU A 335 -11.72 18.08 -2.33
CA GLU A 335 -12.14 17.22 -3.45
C GLU A 335 -11.03 17.14 -4.49
N GLU A 336 -10.42 18.28 -4.84
CA GLU A 336 -9.29 18.36 -5.77
C GLU A 336 -8.08 17.53 -5.30
N ARG A 337 -7.73 17.63 -4.02
CA ARG A 337 -6.50 17.07 -3.45
C ARG A 337 -6.68 15.70 -2.81
N CYS A 338 -7.89 15.14 -2.78
CA CYS A 338 -8.12 13.81 -2.22
C CYS A 338 -7.43 12.78 -3.12
N PRO A 339 -6.36 12.11 -2.67
CA PRO A 339 -5.54 11.30 -3.57
C PRO A 339 -6.22 10.02 -4.03
N THR A 340 -7.27 9.57 -3.33
CA THR A 340 -8.02 8.35 -3.66
C THR A 340 -9.45 8.63 -4.09
N PHE A 341 -9.78 9.91 -4.36
CA PHE A 341 -11.14 10.35 -4.70
C PHE A 341 -12.21 9.88 -3.70
N ALA A 342 -11.82 9.81 -2.42
CA ALA A 342 -12.69 9.35 -1.34
C ALA A 342 -13.71 10.40 -0.90
N TYR A 343 -13.54 11.66 -1.25
CA TYR A 343 -14.51 12.71 -0.99
C TYR A 343 -15.02 13.28 -2.30
N SER A 344 -16.35 13.42 -2.40
CA SER A 344 -16.99 14.11 -3.51
C SER A 344 -18.09 15.05 -3.01
N ASN A 345 -18.33 16.11 -3.77
CA ASN A 345 -19.43 17.06 -3.60
C ASN A 345 -20.26 17.13 -4.90
N GLU A 346 -20.56 15.97 -5.49
CA GLU A 346 -21.33 15.91 -6.72
C GLU A 346 -22.77 16.35 -6.47
N LYS A 347 -23.20 17.40 -7.19
CA LYS A 347 -24.59 17.93 -7.14
C LYS A 347 -25.07 18.28 -5.73
N GLY A 348 -24.14 18.68 -4.84
CA GLY A 348 -24.42 19.02 -3.45
C GLY A 348 -24.54 17.83 -2.50
N ASN A 349 -24.32 16.59 -2.96
CA ASN A 349 -24.28 15.41 -2.12
C ASN A 349 -22.86 15.19 -1.57
N LYS A 350 -22.53 15.87 -0.47
CA LYS A 350 -21.22 15.76 0.18
C LYS A 350 -21.08 14.39 0.84
N LYS A 351 -20.16 13.57 0.35
CA LYS A 351 -19.92 12.22 0.89
C LYS A 351 -18.44 11.97 1.04
N LEU A 352 -18.03 11.55 2.24
CA LEU A 352 -16.74 10.91 2.48
C LEU A 352 -16.94 9.39 2.47
N ASP A 353 -16.40 8.74 1.46
CA ASP A 353 -16.29 7.29 1.35
C ASP A 353 -15.12 6.78 2.21
N THR A 354 -15.45 6.19 3.36
CA THR A 354 -14.44 5.70 4.30
C THR A 354 -13.72 4.44 3.84
N GLU A 355 -14.28 3.71 2.86
CA GLU A 355 -13.67 2.50 2.28
C GLU A 355 -12.59 2.91 1.29
N LYS A 356 -12.84 3.92 0.45
CA LYS A 356 -11.83 4.55 -0.43
C LYS A 356 -10.81 5.40 0.33
N CYS A 357 -11.16 5.92 1.51
CA CYS A 357 -10.28 6.80 2.27
C CYS A 357 -8.97 6.08 2.69
N PHE A 358 -7.83 6.69 2.34
CA PHE A 358 -6.50 6.20 2.67
C PHE A 358 -5.98 6.66 4.05
N GLY A 359 -6.68 7.59 4.72
CA GLY A 359 -6.22 8.16 5.99
C GLY A 359 -4.95 8.99 5.86
N CYS A 360 -4.70 9.60 4.69
CA CYS A 360 -3.48 10.38 4.44
C CYS A 360 -3.45 11.74 5.17
N GLY A 361 -4.59 12.29 5.59
CA GLY A 361 -4.66 13.62 6.22
C GLY A 361 -4.82 14.80 5.26
N MET A 362 -4.76 14.58 3.93
CA MET A 362 -4.85 15.69 2.96
C MET A 362 -6.13 16.52 3.06
N CYS A 363 -7.25 15.90 3.48
CA CYS A 363 -8.52 16.58 3.68
C CYS A 363 -8.48 17.56 4.87
N SER A 364 -7.92 17.15 6.02
CA SER A 364 -7.76 18.03 7.18
C SER A 364 -6.72 19.11 6.93
N TYR A 365 -5.64 18.79 6.19
CA TYR A 365 -4.63 19.76 5.76
C TYR A 365 -5.18 20.83 4.80
N SER A 366 -6.16 20.47 3.94
CA SER A 366 -6.65 21.36 2.87
C SER A 366 -7.95 22.11 3.21
N CYS A 367 -8.70 21.67 4.21
CA CYS A 367 -10.01 22.26 4.51
C CYS A 367 -9.88 23.56 5.31
N ILE A 368 -10.12 24.71 4.67
CA ILE A 368 -10.04 26.02 5.31
C ILE A 368 -11.04 26.23 6.47
N SER A 369 -12.15 25.50 6.46
CA SER A 369 -13.20 25.63 7.49
C SER A 369 -13.08 24.59 8.61
N GLY A 370 -12.12 23.66 8.50
CA GLY A 370 -11.96 22.58 9.47
C GLY A 370 -13.13 21.59 9.49
N ALA A 371 -13.81 21.38 8.34
CA ALA A 371 -14.89 20.39 8.23
C ALA A 371 -14.40 18.94 8.24
N PHE A 372 -13.10 18.71 8.02
CA PHE A 372 -12.47 17.39 8.09
C PHE A 372 -11.57 17.35 9.32
N GLU A 373 -12.06 16.71 10.37
CA GLU A 373 -11.38 16.61 11.66
C GLU A 373 -10.48 15.37 11.66
N MET A 374 -9.17 15.58 11.76
CA MET A 374 -8.17 14.52 11.86
C MET A 374 -6.91 15.09 12.50
N ASN A 375 -6.58 14.63 13.70
CA ASN A 375 -5.30 14.94 14.33
C ASN A 375 -4.22 14.06 13.68
N THR A 376 -3.53 14.62 12.69
CA THR A 376 -2.44 13.92 12.00
C THR A 376 -1.13 13.93 12.76
N GLY A 377 -0.98 14.90 13.68
CA GLY A 377 0.21 15.14 14.49
C GLY A 377 1.14 16.22 13.97
N LEU A 378 2.07 16.59 14.83
CA LEU A 378 3.12 17.57 14.59
C LEU A 378 4.45 16.96 14.99
N VAL A 379 5.45 17.05 14.13
CA VAL A 379 6.79 16.51 14.38
C VAL A 379 7.74 17.66 14.70
N SER A 380 8.18 17.71 15.95
CA SER A 380 9.22 18.63 16.41
C SER A 380 10.59 18.05 16.07
N ILE A 381 11.38 18.77 15.27
CA ILE A 381 12.70 18.35 14.84
C ILE A 381 13.71 19.45 15.02
N ARG A 382 14.97 19.06 15.27
CA ARG A 382 16.09 19.98 15.27
C ARG A 382 16.95 19.73 14.04
N ILE A 383 17.23 20.79 13.29
CA ILE A 383 18.16 20.79 12.16
C ILE A 383 19.15 21.91 12.43
N ASP A 384 20.43 21.53 12.52
CA ASP A 384 21.50 22.39 13.01
C ASP A 384 21.17 22.96 14.41
N GLU A 385 21.06 24.28 14.52
CA GLU A 385 20.75 24.99 15.77
C GLU A 385 19.29 25.47 15.85
N ASN A 386 18.44 25.11 14.88
CA ASN A 386 17.05 25.57 14.80
C ASN A 386 16.07 24.43 15.08
N ASP A 387 15.04 24.73 15.86
CA ASP A 387 13.92 23.83 16.13
C ASP A 387 12.75 24.17 15.20
N TYR A 388 12.12 23.13 14.65
CA TYR A 388 11.00 23.25 13.72
C TYR A 388 9.86 22.34 14.15
N ASP A 389 8.66 22.91 14.14
CA ASP A 389 7.42 22.20 14.40
C ASP A 389 6.65 22.03 13.10
N ILE A 390 6.69 20.82 12.52
CA ILE A 390 6.21 20.57 11.17
C ILE A 390 4.93 19.71 11.21
N PRO A 391 3.81 20.18 10.65
CA PRO A 391 2.59 19.38 10.60
C PRO A 391 2.73 18.22 9.62
N ILE A 392 2.16 17.07 10.00
CA ILE A 392 2.05 15.91 9.13
C ILE A 392 0.95 16.19 8.11
N ALA A 393 1.35 16.52 6.88
CA ALA A 393 0.44 16.93 5.81
C ALA A 393 -0.11 15.72 5.04
N CYS A 394 0.73 14.73 4.78
CA CYS A 394 0.36 13.54 4.03
C CYS A 394 1.02 12.29 4.60
N ARG A 395 0.22 11.25 4.84
CA ARG A 395 0.71 9.89 5.10
C ARG A 395 0.64 9.08 3.82
N GLN A 396 1.74 8.42 3.47
CA GLN A 396 1.85 7.49 2.34
C GLN A 396 1.67 6.03 2.78
N SER A 397 0.96 5.83 3.89
CA SER A 397 0.62 4.53 4.43
C SER A 397 -0.70 4.57 5.16
N ASP A 398 -1.37 3.42 5.15
CA ASP A 398 -2.68 3.24 5.73
C ASP A 398 -2.65 2.16 6.81
N ILE A 399 -2.39 2.59 8.05
CA ILE A 399 -2.26 1.66 9.16
C ILE A 399 -3.57 0.95 9.49
N ARG A 400 -4.74 1.59 9.28
CA ARG A 400 -6.06 0.99 9.52
C ARG A 400 -6.29 -0.18 8.56
N ARG A 401 -5.97 0.01 7.27
CA ARG A 401 -6.07 -1.03 6.25
C ARG A 401 -5.09 -2.16 6.51
N ALA A 402 -3.87 -1.85 6.95
CA ALA A 402 -2.90 -2.87 7.39
C ALA A 402 -3.42 -3.70 8.58
N LYS A 403 -3.98 -3.05 9.62
CA LYS A 403 -4.63 -3.73 10.76
C LYS A 403 -5.82 -4.59 10.33
N SER A 404 -6.61 -4.13 9.36
CA SER A 404 -7.71 -4.93 8.80
C SER A 404 -7.16 -6.21 8.13
N LEU A 405 -6.10 -6.08 7.32
CA LEU A 405 -5.51 -7.22 6.61
C LEU A 405 -4.85 -8.23 7.56
N THR A 406 -4.20 -7.78 8.65
CA THR A 406 -3.66 -8.71 9.67
C THR A 406 -4.77 -9.48 10.36
N ASN A 407 -5.88 -8.82 10.71
CA ASN A 407 -7.06 -9.49 11.26
C ASN A 407 -7.66 -10.50 10.28
N LYS A 408 -7.72 -10.18 8.98
CA LYS A 408 -8.15 -11.13 7.94
C LYS A 408 -7.24 -12.36 7.94
N LEU A 409 -5.92 -12.17 7.91
CA LEU A 409 -4.96 -13.27 7.93
C LEU A 409 -5.08 -14.11 9.21
N LYS A 410 -5.24 -13.49 10.38
CA LYS A 410 -5.46 -14.19 11.67
C LYS A 410 -6.66 -15.13 11.57
N LYS A 411 -7.81 -14.63 11.11
CA LYS A 411 -9.02 -15.43 10.94
C LYS A 411 -8.84 -16.57 9.95
N MET A 412 -8.15 -16.34 8.83
CA MET A 412 -7.88 -17.40 7.85
C MET A 412 -7.02 -18.51 8.45
N ILE A 413 -6.04 -18.18 9.29
CA ILE A 413 -5.21 -19.17 10.02
C ILE A 413 -6.08 -19.95 11.02
N GLU A 414 -6.85 -19.26 11.86
CA GLU A 414 -7.75 -19.88 12.86
C GLU A 414 -8.80 -20.80 12.20
N ASN A 415 -9.24 -20.46 10.99
CA ASN A 415 -10.19 -21.24 10.20
C ASN A 415 -9.55 -22.40 9.41
N ARG A 416 -8.21 -22.48 9.33
CA ARG A 416 -7.41 -23.38 8.46
C ARG A 416 -7.58 -23.11 6.95
N GLU A 417 -7.89 -21.88 6.60
CA GLU A 417 -7.95 -21.39 5.22
C GLU A 417 -6.59 -20.90 4.72
N PHE A 418 -5.65 -20.61 5.64
CA PHE A 418 -4.29 -20.20 5.33
C PHE A 418 -3.27 -21.08 6.06
N LYS A 419 -2.49 -21.83 5.29
CA LYS A 419 -1.40 -22.67 5.81
C LYS A 419 -0.12 -21.86 5.95
N ILE A 420 0.50 -21.90 7.13
CA ILE A 420 1.70 -21.12 7.46
C ILE A 420 3.01 -21.87 7.18
#